data_AF-A0A938MVB0-F1
#
_entry.id   AF-A0A938MVB0-F1
#
_cell.length_a   1.000
_cell.length_b   1.000
_cell.length_c   1.000
_cell.angle_alpha   90.00
_cell.angle_beta   90.00
_cell.angle_gamma   90.00
#
_symmetry.space_group_name_H-M   'P 1'
#
loop_
_entity.id
_entity.type
_entity.pdbx_description
1 polymer ?
#
loop_
_entity_poly.entity_id
_entity_poly.type
_entity_poly.pdbx_seq_one_letter_code
_entity_poly.pdbx_strand_id
1 'polypeptide(L)'
;MPGRQDAMLHPDAMMAQCMTFDGSPSSFHFNSTGRWLPGSDWSNGWPFGFYSSTLYNHVAPPNWNHWDCGSWSAIPDAPGEHAIISARSGHSSGVNVAMGDGSVTFVTDTIELGIWRALGTRNGGEVNGEF
;
A
#
# COMPACT_ATOMS: atom_id res chain seq x y z
N MET A 1 3.49 22.05 15.50
CA MET A 1 2.21 22.79 15.53
C MET A 1 1.28 22.05 16.49
N PRO A 2 0.64 22.70 17.46
CA PRO A 2 -0.20 22.01 18.43
C PRO A 2 -1.41 21.37 17.71
N GLY A 3 -1.63 20.07 17.91
CA GLY A 3 -2.80 19.35 17.35
C GLY A 3 -2.55 18.52 16.08
N ARG A 4 -1.31 18.40 15.59
CA ARG A 4 -0.99 17.36 14.59
C ARG A 4 -1.06 16.00 15.30
N GLN A 5 -1.81 15.05 14.74
CA GLN A 5 -1.80 13.67 15.23
C GLN A 5 -0.41 13.11 14.98
N ASP A 6 0.45 13.15 16.00
CA ASP A 6 1.81 12.62 15.96
C ASP A 6 1.85 11.09 16.18
N ALA A 7 0.67 10.46 16.29
CA ALA A 7 0.54 9.01 16.38
C ALA A 7 0.35 8.43 14.97
N MET A 8 1.35 7.67 14.51
CA MET A 8 1.17 6.79 13.35
C MET A 8 -0.04 5.88 13.61
N LEU A 9 -0.99 5.84 12.68
CA LEU A 9 -2.12 4.93 12.77
C LEU A 9 -1.63 3.48 12.74
N HIS A 10 -2.12 2.67 13.69
CA HIS A 10 -1.76 1.25 13.76
C HIS A 10 -2.27 0.53 12.50
N PRO A 11 -1.46 -0.32 11.83
CA PRO A 11 -1.85 -1.00 10.58
C PRO A 11 -3.19 -1.75 10.68
N ASP A 12 -3.48 -2.36 11.83
CA ASP A 12 -4.75 -3.06 12.05
C ASP A 12 -5.95 -2.12 12.16
N ALA A 13 -5.78 -0.95 12.77
CA ALA A 13 -6.85 0.04 12.85
C ALA A 13 -7.19 0.55 11.44
N MET A 14 -6.16 0.76 10.62
CA MET A 14 -6.29 1.16 9.22
C MET A 14 -6.99 0.06 8.38
N MET A 15 -6.57 -1.21 8.51
CA MET A 15 -7.25 -2.32 7.82
C MET A 15 -8.71 -2.44 8.23
N ALA A 16 -9.01 -2.38 9.54
CA ALA A 16 -10.37 -2.49 10.04
C ALA A 16 -11.27 -1.36 9.49
N GLN A 17 -10.76 -0.12 9.48
CA GLN A 17 -11.47 1.02 8.88
C GLN A 17 -11.79 0.76 7.42
N CYS A 18 -10.81 0.31 6.64
CA CYS A 18 -10.98 0.07 5.22
C CYS A 18 -11.89 -1.10 4.87
N MET A 19 -11.91 -2.16 5.67
CA MET A 19 -12.85 -3.27 5.49
C MET A 19 -14.30 -2.84 5.67
N THR A 20 -14.54 -1.83 6.51
CA THR A 20 -15.87 -1.26 6.75
C THR A 20 -16.19 -0.04 5.88
N PHE A 21 -15.21 0.43 5.11
CA PHE A 21 -15.35 1.64 4.32
C PHE A 21 -16.18 1.38 3.07
N ASP A 22 -17.38 1.95 3.03
CA ASP A 22 -18.20 2.02 1.82
C ASP A 22 -17.81 3.29 1.04
N GLY A 23 -16.68 3.19 0.34
CA GLY A 23 -16.08 4.29 -0.38
C GLY A 23 -16.66 4.50 -1.77
N SER A 24 -16.88 5.76 -2.16
CA SER A 24 -16.97 6.13 -3.58
C SER A 24 -15.57 6.27 -4.18
N PRO A 25 -15.32 5.87 -5.44
CA PRO A 25 -14.05 6.14 -6.12
C PRO A 25 -13.71 7.63 -6.00
N SER A 26 -12.54 7.96 -5.44
CA SER A 26 -12.14 9.36 -5.38
C SER A 26 -11.93 9.90 -6.80
N SER A 27 -12.68 10.93 -7.16
CA SER A 27 -12.49 11.68 -8.40
C SER A 27 -11.22 12.52 -8.40
N PHE A 28 -10.61 12.73 -7.23
CA PHE A 28 -9.45 13.58 -7.03
C PHE A 28 -8.12 12.83 -7.13
N HIS A 29 -8.07 11.53 -6.77
CA HIS A 29 -6.79 10.87 -6.49
C HIS A 29 -6.26 9.90 -7.58
N PHE A 30 -7.09 9.41 -8.51
CA PHE A 30 -6.69 8.38 -9.49
C PHE A 30 -7.03 8.69 -10.96
N ASN A 31 -7.55 9.88 -11.29
CA ASN A 31 -8.02 10.18 -12.65
C ASN A 31 -6.90 10.45 -13.69
N SER A 32 -5.64 10.48 -13.23
CA SER A 32 -4.48 10.95 -14.00
C SER A 32 -3.30 9.96 -14.04
N THR A 33 -3.43 8.77 -13.45
CA THR A 33 -2.31 7.84 -13.33
C THR A 33 -1.89 7.34 -14.71
N GLY A 34 -0.70 7.75 -15.15
CA GLY A 34 -0.21 7.46 -16.50
C GLY A 34 -0.94 8.19 -17.63
N ARG A 35 -1.90 9.09 -17.33
CA ARG A 35 -2.66 9.85 -18.33
C ARG A 35 -2.24 11.32 -18.37
N TRP A 36 -2.21 11.88 -19.57
CA TRP A 36 -2.14 13.33 -19.79
C TRP A 36 -3.48 13.97 -19.47
N LEU A 37 -3.54 14.78 -18.41
CA LEU A 37 -4.72 15.57 -18.11
C LEU A 37 -4.86 16.70 -19.15
N PRO A 38 -6.10 17.10 -19.51
CA PRO A 38 -6.31 18.24 -20.39
C PRO A 38 -5.61 19.50 -19.85
N GLY A 39 -4.72 20.10 -20.64
CA GLY A 39 -3.96 21.29 -20.26
C GLY A 39 -2.73 21.04 -19.38
N SER A 40 -2.32 19.78 -19.20
CA SER A 40 -1.09 19.43 -18.47
C SER A 40 0.05 19.09 -19.41
N ASP A 41 1.23 19.62 -19.13
CA ASP A 41 2.50 19.27 -19.79
C ASP A 41 3.17 18.03 -19.14
N TRP A 42 2.58 17.50 -18.07
CA TRP A 42 3.11 16.38 -17.28
C TRP A 42 2.06 15.28 -17.02
N SER A 43 2.51 14.04 -16.86
CA SER A 43 1.68 12.87 -16.54
C SER A 43 2.01 12.37 -15.13
N ASN A 44 0.99 12.10 -14.32
CA ASN A 44 1.13 11.55 -12.95
C ASN A 44 1.41 10.03 -12.94
N GLY A 45 2.16 9.53 -13.93
CA GLY A 45 2.45 8.11 -14.12
C GLY A 45 3.67 7.61 -13.35
N TRP A 46 4.38 6.65 -13.96
CA TRP A 46 5.57 6.03 -13.40
C TRP A 46 6.69 6.97 -12.88
N PRO A 47 6.91 8.22 -13.36
CA PRO A 47 7.92 9.08 -12.76
C PRO A 47 7.55 9.63 -11.38
N PHE A 48 6.29 9.49 -10.93
CA PHE A 48 5.82 10.01 -9.65
C PHE A 48 5.61 8.92 -8.61
N GLY A 49 6.15 9.15 -7.41
CA GLY A 49 5.98 8.29 -6.23
C GLY A 49 4.73 8.62 -5.42
N PHE A 50 3.55 8.32 -5.96
CA PHE A 50 2.26 8.48 -5.28
C PHE A 50 1.61 7.12 -4.96
N TYR A 51 0.68 7.12 -4.00
CA TYR A 51 -0.12 5.94 -3.65
C TYR A 51 -0.86 5.36 -4.86
N SER A 52 -1.25 6.21 -5.80
CA SER A 52 -1.93 5.84 -7.03
C SER A 52 -1.01 5.45 -8.19
N SER A 53 0.30 5.51 -8.00
CA SER A 53 1.29 5.34 -9.06
C SER A 53 2.26 4.19 -8.77
N THR A 54 3.44 4.46 -8.19
CA THR A 54 4.52 3.46 -8.03
C THR A 54 4.67 2.92 -6.62
N LEU A 55 3.82 3.35 -5.68
CA LEU A 55 3.89 2.91 -4.29
C LEU A 55 3.01 1.67 -4.05
N TYR A 56 3.46 0.82 -3.14
CA TYR A 56 2.66 -0.22 -2.48
C TYR A 56 3.19 -0.40 -1.05
N ASN A 57 2.49 -1.16 -0.20
CA ASN A 57 2.94 -1.49 1.14
C ASN A 57 2.45 -2.87 1.62
N HIS A 58 2.95 -3.28 2.79
CA HIS A 58 2.71 -4.59 3.40
C HIS A 58 1.57 -4.58 4.43
N VAL A 59 0.74 -3.51 4.49
CA VAL A 59 -0.30 -3.40 5.52
C VAL A 59 -1.33 -4.52 5.41
N ALA A 60 -1.77 -4.81 4.18
CA ALA A 60 -2.72 -5.87 3.83
C ALA A 60 -2.02 -7.03 3.13
N PRO A 61 -2.58 -8.26 3.19
CA PRO A 61 -1.95 -9.44 2.58
C PRO A 61 -1.85 -9.34 1.05
N PRO A 62 -1.05 -10.20 0.40
CA PRO A 62 -1.04 -10.33 -1.05
C PRO A 62 -2.45 -10.55 -1.61
N ASN A 63 -2.73 -9.92 -2.75
CA ASN A 63 -4.03 -9.97 -3.43
C ASN A 63 -5.23 -9.67 -2.52
N TRP A 64 -5.07 -8.74 -1.58
CA TRP A 64 -6.10 -8.38 -0.61
C TRP A 64 -7.48 -8.17 -1.26
N ASN A 65 -8.50 -8.89 -0.79
CA ASN A 65 -9.81 -8.94 -1.46
C ASN A 65 -10.70 -7.69 -1.25
N HIS A 66 -10.25 -6.70 -0.49
CA HIS A 66 -10.96 -5.43 -0.32
C HIS A 66 -10.34 -4.33 -1.20
N TRP A 67 -11.06 -3.21 -1.32
CA TRP A 67 -10.57 -2.03 -2.02
C TRP A 67 -9.39 -1.40 -1.28
N ASP A 68 -8.37 -1.04 -2.05
CA ASP A 68 -7.33 -0.13 -1.56
C ASP A 68 -8.00 1.19 -1.11
N CYS A 69 -7.53 1.72 0.00
CA CYS A 69 -8.18 2.79 0.74
C CYS A 69 -7.11 3.73 1.31
N GLY A 70 -7.49 4.94 1.67
CA GLY A 70 -6.57 5.85 2.34
C GLY A 70 -7.26 7.15 2.74
N SER A 71 -6.52 7.96 3.49
CA SER A 71 -6.90 9.35 3.75
C SER A 71 -6.89 10.17 2.45
N TRP A 72 -7.44 11.39 2.50
CA TRP A 72 -7.52 12.36 1.39
C TRP A 72 -6.13 12.90 0.93
N SER A 73 -5.12 12.05 0.76
CA SER A 73 -3.82 12.44 0.24
C SER A 73 -3.30 11.42 -0.76
N ALA A 74 -2.70 11.93 -1.84
CA ALA A 74 -1.99 11.12 -2.83
C ALA A 74 -0.52 10.89 -2.44
N ILE A 75 -0.03 11.60 -1.41
CA ILE A 75 1.39 11.71 -1.07
C ILE A 75 1.59 11.26 0.38
N PRO A 76 2.61 10.46 0.69
CA PRO A 76 2.99 10.15 2.07
C PRO A 76 3.89 11.25 2.66
N ASP A 77 3.42 12.49 2.84
CA ASP A 77 4.27 13.60 3.36
C ASP A 77 3.96 14.03 4.81
N ALA A 78 2.91 13.46 5.40
CA ALA A 78 2.45 13.75 6.76
C ALA A 78 2.06 12.48 7.53
N PRO A 79 2.23 12.46 8.88
CA PRO A 79 1.83 11.31 9.71
C PRO A 79 0.34 10.91 9.62
N GLY A 80 -0.53 11.88 9.28
CA GLY A 80 -1.96 11.63 9.08
C GLY A 80 -2.31 11.11 7.69
N GLU A 81 -1.33 11.01 6.78
CA GLU A 81 -1.53 10.66 5.38
C GLU A 81 -1.05 9.25 5.08
N HIS A 82 -2.00 8.33 4.96
CA HIS A 82 -1.75 6.90 4.83
C HIS A 82 -2.75 6.28 3.87
N ALA A 83 -2.31 5.23 3.18
CA ALA A 83 -3.16 4.41 2.31
C ALA A 83 -2.73 2.94 2.39
N ILE A 84 -3.69 2.02 2.27
CA ILE A 84 -3.43 0.62 2.01
C ILE A 84 -3.39 0.48 0.50
N ILE A 85 -2.18 0.33 -0.03
CA ILE A 85 -1.94 -0.01 -1.43
C ILE A 85 -1.33 -1.40 -1.43
N SER A 86 -2.17 -2.41 -1.61
CA SER A 86 -1.79 -3.81 -1.39
C SER A 86 -0.97 -4.36 -2.56
N ALA A 87 -0.07 -5.30 -2.27
CA ALA A 87 0.62 -6.04 -3.32
C ALA A 87 -0.38 -6.92 -4.07
N ARG A 88 -0.51 -6.73 -5.39
CA ARG A 88 -1.45 -7.47 -6.24
C ARG A 88 -0.76 -8.02 -7.47
N SER A 89 -1.21 -9.18 -7.92
CA SER A 89 -0.81 -9.75 -9.19
C SER A 89 -1.99 -10.45 -9.89
N GLY A 90 -1.83 -10.77 -11.17
CA GLY A 90 -2.78 -11.60 -11.91
C GLY A 90 -2.64 -13.11 -11.64
N HIS A 91 -1.71 -13.52 -10.78
CA HIS A 91 -1.57 -14.92 -10.39
C HIS A 91 -2.65 -15.29 -9.39
N SER A 92 -3.19 -16.50 -9.52
CA SER A 92 -4.36 -16.97 -8.77
C SER A 92 -4.15 -17.21 -7.27
N SER A 93 -2.91 -17.14 -6.79
CA SER A 93 -2.57 -17.63 -5.44
C SER A 93 -1.42 -16.88 -4.77
N GLY A 94 -0.98 -15.73 -5.29
CA GLY A 94 0.15 -15.04 -4.71
C GLY A 94 0.74 -13.91 -5.54
N VAL A 95 1.91 -13.46 -5.10
CA VAL A 95 2.71 -12.40 -5.72
C VAL A 95 4.19 -12.80 -5.73
N ASN A 96 4.95 -12.32 -6.73
CA ASN A 96 6.41 -12.43 -6.71
C ASN A 96 6.99 -11.22 -5.96
N VAL A 97 7.84 -11.47 -4.98
CA VAL A 97 8.47 -10.44 -4.14
C VAL A 97 9.97 -10.45 -4.37
N ALA A 98 10.53 -9.27 -4.64
CA ALA A 98 11.97 -9.07 -4.68
C ALA A 98 12.48 -8.71 -3.28
N MET A 99 13.47 -9.46 -2.81
CA MET A 99 14.08 -9.31 -1.50
C MET A 99 15.23 -8.30 -1.55
N GLY A 100 15.63 -7.78 -0.39
CA GLY A 100 16.75 -6.82 -0.29
C GLY A 100 18.11 -7.38 -0.75
N ASP A 101 18.26 -8.70 -0.81
CA ASP A 101 19.46 -9.39 -1.34
C ASP A 101 19.40 -9.68 -2.85
N GLY A 102 18.32 -9.26 -3.53
CA GLY A 102 18.10 -9.47 -4.96
C GLY A 102 17.48 -10.82 -5.33
N SER A 103 17.21 -11.71 -4.36
CA SER A 103 16.44 -12.92 -4.61
C SER A 103 14.96 -12.59 -4.89
N VAL A 104 14.28 -13.47 -5.63
CA VAL A 104 12.85 -13.37 -5.88
C VAL A 104 12.16 -14.59 -5.32
N THR A 105 11.15 -14.38 -4.49
CA THR A 105 10.37 -15.44 -3.84
C THR A 105 8.90 -15.28 -4.19
N PHE A 106 8.23 -16.41 -4.45
CA PHE A 106 6.78 -16.42 -4.61
C PHE A 106 6.12 -16.50 -3.23
N VAL A 107 5.29 -15.50 -2.90
CA VAL A 107 4.58 -15.41 -1.63
C VAL A 107 3.09 -15.68 -1.87
N THR A 108 2.51 -16.61 -1.11
CA THR A 108 1.11 -16.99 -1.25
C THR A 108 0.14 -15.99 -0.62
N ASP A 109 -1.09 -15.92 -1.13
CA ASP A 109 -2.17 -15.08 -0.54
C ASP A 109 -2.53 -15.53 0.89
N THR A 110 -2.16 -16.77 1.26
CA THR A 110 -2.40 -17.39 2.57
C THR A 110 -1.27 -17.20 3.56
N ILE A 111 -0.23 -16.40 3.23
CA ILE A 111 0.82 -16.04 4.18
C ILE A 111 0.23 -15.45 5.46
N GLU A 112 0.81 -15.81 6.61
CA GLU A 112 0.43 -15.20 7.88
C GLU A 112 0.73 -13.69 7.84
N LEU A 113 -0.23 -12.86 8.26
CA LEU A 113 -0.17 -11.41 8.08
C LEU A 113 0.98 -10.76 8.87
N GLY A 114 1.30 -11.28 10.05
CA GLY A 114 2.48 -10.88 10.82
C GLY A 114 3.78 -11.14 10.08
N ILE A 115 3.96 -12.33 9.49
CA ILE A 115 5.10 -12.66 8.63
C ILE A 115 5.17 -11.72 7.42
N TRP A 116 4.05 -11.51 6.71
CA TRP A 116 4.00 -10.62 5.55
C TRP A 116 4.42 -9.19 5.90
N ARG A 117 3.94 -8.66 7.03
CA ARG A 117 4.31 -7.33 7.52
C ARG A 117 5.77 -7.28 7.93
N ALA A 118 6.28 -8.34 8.54
CA ALA A 118 7.67 -8.47 8.95
C ALA A 118 8.64 -8.35 7.76
N LEU A 119 8.28 -8.92 6.61
CA LEU A 119 9.06 -8.77 5.37
C LEU A 119 9.26 -7.31 4.95
N GLY A 120 8.32 -6.43 5.31
CA GLY A 120 8.38 -4.99 5.01
C GLY A 120 9.14 -4.17 6.06
N THR A 121 9.60 -4.77 7.16
CA THR A 121 10.32 -4.05 8.23
C THR A 121 11.83 -4.23 8.13
N ARG A 122 12.58 -3.22 8.56
CA ARG A 122 14.05 -3.26 8.59
C ARG A 122 14.61 -3.95 9.84
N ASN A 123 13.83 -4.02 10.93
CA ASN A 123 14.32 -4.41 12.25
C ASN A 123 13.62 -5.69 12.73
N GLY A 124 14.02 -6.81 12.14
CA GLY A 124 13.41 -8.15 12.24
C GLY A 124 13.47 -8.81 13.63
N GLY A 125 12.75 -8.24 14.60
CA GLY A 125 12.35 -8.92 15.84
C GLY A 125 11.07 -9.75 15.69
N GLU A 126 10.51 -9.80 14.48
CA GLU A 126 9.30 -10.54 14.13
C GLU A 126 9.69 -11.97 13.72
N VAL A 127 8.87 -12.96 14.09
CA VAL A 127 9.20 -14.38 13.93
C VAL A 127 9.29 -14.72 12.43
N ASN A 128 10.51 -14.94 11.95
CA ASN A 128 10.78 -15.49 10.63
C ASN A 128 10.46 -16.99 10.65
N GLY A 129 9.19 -17.37 10.46
CA GLY A 129 8.89 -18.72 9.95
C GLY A 129 9.48 -18.89 8.55
N GLU A 130 9.73 -20.11 8.09
CA GLU A 130 9.84 -20.34 6.65
C GLU A 130 8.48 -19.98 6.01
N PHE A 131 8.49 -19.17 4.96
CA PHE A 131 7.31 -18.71 4.22
C PHE A 131 7.35 -19.16 2.77
#